data_AF-A0A420W123-F1
#
_entry.id   AF-A0A420W123-F1
#
_cell.length_a   1.000
_cell.length_b   1.000
_cell.length_c   1.000
_cell.angle_alpha   90.00
_cell.angle_beta   90.00
_cell.angle_gamma   90.00
#
_symmetry.space_group_name_H-M   'P 1'
#
loop_
_entity.id
_entity.type
_entity.pdbx_description
1 polymer ?
#
loop_
_entity_poly.entity_id
_entity_poly.type
_entity_poly.pdbx_seq_one_letter_code
_entity_poly.pdbx_strand_id
1 'polypeptide(L)'
;MKTRASHITATSIRVFMILFWAYVALDKLWDLPGFHQALIQQPFPNWWAGILFWFLPLMELGIVILFSIHSFRNTKHLFFDPFVLSALLLTVFTVYIGLGVAGLYAQKPCGCASVLSRLSWGGHLVVNLLLLLLSILGWYLTGPTAPMAGCKRYKKQVILFLARPQVVRIPVYTVMLERVKKFKMRFAVFPAWPVRDINYDT
;
A
#
# COMPACT_ATOMS: atom_id res chain seq x y z
N MET A 1 -14.12 -2.25 29.63
CA MET A 1 -13.14 -1.30 29.04
C MET A 1 -11.99 -1.97 28.29
N LYS A 2 -11.40 -3.09 28.77
CA LYS A 2 -10.27 -3.80 28.13
C LYS A 2 -10.43 -4.11 26.63
N THR A 3 -11.63 -4.48 26.17
CA THR A 3 -11.88 -4.88 24.77
C THR A 3 -11.83 -3.73 23.78
N ARG A 4 -12.27 -2.53 24.17
CA ARG A 4 -12.23 -1.34 23.30
C ARG A 4 -10.80 -0.85 23.07
N ALA A 5 -10.01 -0.80 24.13
CA ALA A 5 -8.59 -0.41 24.03
C ALA A 5 -7.82 -1.36 23.11
N SER A 6 -7.99 -2.68 23.29
CA SER A 6 -7.33 -3.68 22.46
C SER A 6 -7.71 -3.61 20.98
N HIS A 7 -8.98 -3.35 20.66
CA HIS A 7 -9.44 -3.16 19.28
C HIS A 7 -8.84 -1.89 18.64
N ILE A 8 -8.78 -0.79 19.39
CA ILE A 8 -8.15 0.45 18.92
C ILE A 8 -6.67 0.19 18.64
N THR A 9 -5.95 -0.44 19.57
CA THR A 9 -4.54 -0.79 19.40
C THR A 9 -4.31 -1.65 18.15
N ALA A 10 -5.07 -2.73 17.95
CA ALA A 10 -4.93 -3.58 16.78
C ALA A 10 -5.20 -2.84 15.46
N THR A 11 -6.18 -1.94 15.46
CA THR A 11 -6.50 -1.10 14.29
C THR A 11 -5.36 -0.11 14.00
N SER A 12 -4.81 0.54 15.04
CA SER A 12 -3.68 1.45 14.91
C SER A 12 -2.44 0.76 14.35
N ILE A 13 -2.09 -0.42 14.88
CA ILE A 13 -0.96 -1.21 14.37
C ILE A 13 -1.18 -1.55 12.90
N ARG A 14 -2.36 -2.01 12.52
CA ARG A 14 -2.68 -2.35 11.12
C ARG A 14 -2.50 -1.16 10.17
N VAL A 15 -3.04 0.00 10.51
CA VAL A 15 -2.91 1.20 9.66
C VAL A 15 -1.45 1.61 9.52
N PHE A 16 -0.69 1.57 10.62
CA PHE A 16 0.73 1.84 10.60
C PHE A 16 1.49 0.87 9.67
N MET A 17 1.22 -0.44 9.77
CA MET A 17 1.85 -1.45 8.91
C MET A 17 1.51 -1.26 7.43
N ILE A 18 0.26 -0.89 7.11
CA ILE A 18 -0.15 -0.55 5.74
C ILE A 18 0.68 0.62 5.19
N LEU A 19 0.77 1.71 5.95
CA LEU A 19 1.51 2.90 5.54
C LEU A 19 3.00 2.59 5.38
N PHE A 20 3.57 1.84 6.30
CA PHE A 20 4.99 1.45 6.25
C PHE A 20 5.29 0.61 5.01
N TRP A 21 4.56 -0.49 4.77
CA TRP A 21 4.81 -1.35 3.61
C TRP A 21 4.52 -0.64 2.30
N ALA A 22 3.48 0.21 2.24
CA ALA A 22 3.18 1.00 1.05
C ALA A 22 4.30 1.99 0.75
N TYR A 23 4.81 2.68 1.77
CA TYR A 23 5.93 3.60 1.64
C TYR A 23 7.18 2.90 1.10
N VAL A 24 7.56 1.77 1.70
CA VAL A 24 8.75 1.00 1.32
C VAL A 24 8.64 0.41 -0.10
N ALA A 25 7.44 -0.04 -0.50
CA ALA A 25 7.20 -0.53 -1.85
C ALA A 25 7.24 0.59 -2.90
N LEU A 26 6.59 1.72 -2.62
CA LEU A 26 6.54 2.87 -3.52
C LEU A 26 7.92 3.48 -3.73
N ASP A 27 8.72 3.54 -2.68
CA ASP A 27 10.10 4.03 -2.73
C ASP A 27 10.97 3.21 -3.70
N LYS A 28 10.86 1.87 -3.69
CA LYS A 28 11.54 1.00 -4.66
C LYS A 28 11.02 1.17 -6.09
N LEU A 29 9.70 1.35 -6.25
CA LEU A 29 9.08 1.56 -7.55
C LEU A 29 9.39 2.93 -8.14
N TRP A 30 9.66 3.93 -7.30
CA TRP A 30 9.99 5.28 -7.73
C TRP A 30 11.37 5.37 -8.36
N ASP A 31 12.37 4.66 -7.79
CA ASP A 31 13.73 4.56 -8.32
C ASP A 31 14.13 3.09 -8.59
N LEU A 32 13.47 2.48 -9.57
CA LEU A 32 13.78 1.12 -10.02
C LEU A 32 15.25 0.92 -10.45
N PRO A 33 15.89 1.85 -11.20
CA PRO A 33 17.30 1.71 -11.57
C PRO A 33 18.22 1.71 -10.35
N GLY A 34 18.01 2.63 -9.40
CA GLY A 34 18.76 2.67 -8.14
C GLY A 34 18.55 1.40 -7.31
N PHE A 35 17.31 0.88 -7.27
CA PHE A 35 17.00 -0.37 -6.61
C PHE A 35 17.75 -1.57 -7.20
N HIS A 36 17.77 -1.69 -8.53
CA HIS A 36 18.51 -2.76 -9.20
C HIS A 36 20.02 -2.66 -8.96
N GLN A 37 20.59 -1.44 -9.01
CA GLN A 37 22.01 -1.23 -8.73
C GLN A 37 22.38 -1.63 -7.30
N ALA A 38 21.57 -1.26 -6.31
CA ALA A 38 21.83 -1.69 -4.93
C ALA A 38 21.71 -3.19 -4.75
N LEU A 39 20.78 -3.86 -5.46
CA LEU A 39 20.67 -5.33 -5.44
C LEU A 39 21.93 -6.02 -5.98
N ILE A 40 22.51 -5.50 -7.06
CA ILE A 40 23.78 -6.02 -7.62
C ILE A 40 24.94 -5.84 -6.64
N GLN A 41 24.93 -4.76 -5.86
CA GLN A 41 25.98 -4.51 -4.86
C GLN A 41 25.86 -5.41 -3.62
N GLN A 42 24.71 -6.06 -3.40
CA GLN A 42 24.55 -6.97 -2.27
C GLN A 42 25.45 -8.21 -2.42
N PRO A 43 25.80 -8.90 -1.31
CA PRO A 43 26.61 -10.12 -1.34
C PRO A 43 25.84 -11.35 -1.86
N PHE A 44 25.03 -11.16 -2.91
CA PHE A 44 24.27 -12.20 -3.58
C PHE A 44 24.80 -12.41 -5.00
N PRO A 45 24.68 -13.62 -5.56
CA PRO A 45 25.06 -13.83 -6.95
C PRO A 45 24.11 -13.07 -7.89
N ASN A 46 24.63 -12.54 -9.01
CA ASN A 46 23.90 -11.63 -9.91
C ASN A 46 22.52 -12.13 -10.37
N TRP A 47 22.33 -13.45 -10.49
CA TRP A 47 21.03 -14.02 -10.88
C TRP A 47 19.95 -13.84 -9.82
N TRP A 48 20.30 -13.76 -8.53
CA TRP A 48 19.36 -13.42 -7.45
C TRP A 48 18.90 -11.97 -7.53
N ALA A 49 19.76 -11.05 -7.98
CA ALA A 49 19.39 -9.64 -8.12
C ALA A 49 18.19 -9.47 -9.07
N GLY A 50 18.16 -10.21 -10.19
CA GLY A 50 17.03 -10.18 -11.13
C GLY A 50 15.73 -10.75 -10.54
N ILE A 51 15.80 -11.78 -9.70
CA ILE A 51 14.63 -12.37 -9.03
C ILE A 51 14.10 -11.39 -7.96
N LEU A 52 14.99 -10.91 -7.08
CA LEU A 52 14.64 -10.00 -5.99
C LEU A 52 14.12 -8.65 -6.49
N PHE A 53 14.58 -8.21 -7.65
CA PHE A 53 14.15 -6.96 -8.29
C PHE A 53 12.63 -6.89 -8.48
N TRP A 54 11.99 -7.98 -8.92
CA TRP A 54 10.54 -8.04 -9.04
C TRP A 54 9.89 -8.59 -7.78
N PHE A 55 10.51 -9.59 -7.14
CA PHE A 55 9.90 -10.27 -6.01
C PHE A 55 9.70 -9.37 -4.80
N LEU A 56 10.67 -8.52 -4.46
CA LEU A 56 10.59 -7.66 -3.27
C LEU A 56 9.45 -6.63 -3.38
N PRO A 57 9.37 -5.76 -4.41
CA PRO A 57 8.26 -4.81 -4.52
C PRO A 57 6.89 -5.49 -4.61
N LEU A 58 6.79 -6.64 -5.29
CA LEU A 58 5.54 -7.39 -5.42
C LEU A 58 5.07 -7.97 -4.09
N MET A 59 5.97 -8.53 -3.29
CA MET A 59 5.65 -9.05 -1.96
C MET A 59 5.22 -7.94 -1.02
N GLU A 60 5.92 -6.80 -1.05
CA GLU A 60 5.60 -5.63 -0.22
C GLU A 60 4.21 -5.06 -0.57
N LEU A 61 3.91 -4.88 -1.85
CA LEU A 61 2.57 -4.50 -2.31
C LEU A 61 1.52 -5.57 -1.99
N GLY A 62 1.85 -6.85 -2.13
CA GLY A 62 0.98 -7.97 -1.77
C GLY A 62 0.58 -7.92 -0.29
N ILE A 63 1.52 -7.62 0.60
CA ILE A 63 1.26 -7.42 2.04
C ILE A 63 0.34 -6.22 2.26
N VAL A 64 0.54 -5.08 1.59
CA VAL A 64 -0.34 -3.90 1.68
C VAL A 64 -1.76 -4.23 1.25
N ILE A 65 -1.91 -4.92 0.12
CA ILE A 65 -3.21 -5.34 -0.42
C ILE A 65 -3.88 -6.30 0.55
N LEU A 66 -3.14 -7.28 1.09
CA LEU A 66 -3.67 -8.23 2.05
C LEU A 66 -4.12 -7.51 3.33
N PHE A 67 -3.31 -6.61 3.90
CA PHE A 67 -3.73 -5.77 5.02
C PHE A 67 -4.91 -4.86 4.69
N SER A 68 -5.15 -4.49 3.44
CA SER A 68 -6.27 -3.63 3.05
C SER A 68 -7.57 -4.43 2.90
N ILE A 69 -7.50 -5.61 2.27
CA ILE A 69 -8.66 -6.46 1.98
C ILE A 69 -9.07 -7.30 3.21
N HIS A 70 -8.10 -7.77 3.98
CA HIS A 70 -8.34 -8.77 5.03
C HIS A 70 -8.98 -8.13 6.26
N SER A 71 -10.32 -8.11 6.34
CA SER A 71 -11.01 -7.68 7.56
C SER A 71 -10.69 -8.63 8.73
N PHE A 72 -10.66 -8.12 9.97
CA PHE A 72 -10.31 -8.79 11.26
C PHE A 72 -11.10 -10.06 11.62
N ARG A 73 -11.72 -10.73 10.66
CA ARG A 73 -12.77 -11.69 10.90
C ARG A 73 -12.38 -13.08 10.42
N ASN A 74 -11.87 -13.86 11.37
CA ASN A 74 -11.91 -15.32 11.35
C ASN A 74 -11.34 -15.98 10.09
N THR A 75 -10.14 -15.58 9.69
CA THR A 75 -9.37 -16.44 8.80
C THR A 75 -8.75 -17.53 9.66
N LYS A 76 -9.42 -18.68 9.71
CA LYS A 76 -8.89 -19.91 10.33
C LYS A 76 -7.60 -20.40 9.67
N HIS A 77 -7.23 -19.83 8.52
CA HIS A 77 -6.00 -20.14 7.80
C HIS A 77 -4.88 -19.19 8.22
N LEU A 78 -4.02 -19.68 9.12
CA LEU A 78 -2.81 -19.00 9.60
C LEU A 78 -1.91 -18.49 8.45
N PHE A 79 -1.92 -19.20 7.31
CA PHE A 79 -1.10 -18.89 6.15
C PHE A 79 -1.49 -17.61 5.40
N PHE A 80 -2.74 -17.15 5.53
CA PHE A 80 -3.23 -15.95 4.84
C PHE A 80 -3.39 -14.76 5.79
N ASP A 81 -2.82 -14.83 6.99
CA ASP A 81 -2.82 -13.71 7.92
C ASP A 81 -1.75 -12.67 7.49
N PRO A 82 -2.12 -11.41 7.21
CA PRO A 82 -1.17 -10.39 6.80
C PRO A 82 -0.10 -10.08 7.85
N PHE A 83 -0.40 -10.24 9.14
CA PHE A 83 0.59 -10.05 10.20
C PHE A 83 1.64 -11.16 10.20
N VAL A 84 1.24 -12.40 9.91
CA VAL A 84 2.16 -13.54 9.80
C VAL A 84 3.07 -13.37 8.58
N LEU A 85 2.51 -13.00 7.43
CA LEU A 85 3.29 -12.76 6.22
C LEU A 85 4.30 -11.59 6.41
N SER A 86 3.85 -10.51 7.04
CA SER A 86 4.70 -9.39 7.44
C SER A 86 5.83 -9.84 8.38
N ALA A 87 5.50 -10.60 9.42
CA ALA A 87 6.49 -11.11 10.37
C ALA A 87 7.51 -12.05 9.71
N LEU A 88 7.08 -12.91 8.78
CA LEU A 88 7.96 -13.79 8.02
C LEU A 88 8.97 -12.97 7.19
N LEU A 89 8.49 -11.99 6.43
CA LEU A 89 9.36 -11.15 5.59
C LEU A 89 10.32 -10.32 6.44
N LEU A 90 9.84 -9.74 7.55
CA LEU A 90 10.68 -9.03 8.51
C LEU A 90 11.70 -9.96 9.18
N THR A 91 11.38 -11.23 9.43
CA THR A 91 12.33 -12.21 9.98
C THR A 91 13.46 -12.47 8.98
N VAL A 92 13.13 -12.68 7.71
CA VAL A 92 14.13 -12.85 6.64
C VAL A 92 15.05 -11.62 6.56
N PHE A 93 14.48 -10.41 6.59
CA PHE A 93 15.28 -9.18 6.63
C PHE A 93 16.12 -9.06 7.91
N THR A 94 15.60 -9.48 9.07
CA THR A 94 16.33 -9.45 10.34
C THR A 94 17.55 -10.36 10.27
N VAL A 95 17.38 -11.59 9.77
CA VAL A 95 18.49 -12.54 9.60
C VAL A 95 19.52 -11.96 8.64
N TYR A 96 19.08 -11.46 7.49
CA TYR A 96 19.96 -10.84 6.49
C TYR A 96 20.82 -9.70 7.06
N ILE A 97 20.18 -8.74 7.74
CA ILE A 97 20.87 -7.59 8.35
C ILE A 97 21.74 -8.05 9.51
N GLY A 98 21.27 -8.98 10.32
CA GLY A 98 21.98 -9.55 11.47
C GLY A 98 23.29 -10.23 11.08
N LEU A 99 23.30 -11.01 10.00
CA LEU A 99 24.52 -11.59 9.44
C LEU A 99 25.53 -10.52 9.00
N GLY A 100 25.04 -9.39 8.47
CA GLY A 100 25.88 -8.26 8.09
C GLY A 100 26.45 -7.47 9.27
N VAL A 101 25.67 -7.31 10.34
CA VAL A 101 26.15 -6.71 11.60
C VAL A 101 27.16 -7.62 12.29
N ALA A 102 26.96 -8.95 12.23
CA ALA A 102 27.90 -9.95 12.76
C ALA A 102 29.22 -10.03 11.98
N GLY A 103 29.35 -9.32 10.85
CA GLY A 103 30.58 -9.24 10.07
C GLY A 103 30.85 -10.47 9.19
N LEU A 104 29.84 -11.28 8.89
CA LEU A 104 30.00 -12.47 8.05
C LEU A 104 30.11 -12.15 6.55
N TYR A 105 29.78 -10.92 6.14
CA TYR A 105 29.98 -10.45 4.76
C TYR A 105 31.39 -9.89 4.58
N ALA A 106 32.06 -10.31 3.50
CA ALA A 106 33.42 -9.86 3.16
C ALA A 106 33.53 -8.34 2.98
N GLN A 107 32.47 -7.69 2.49
CA GLN A 107 32.32 -6.25 2.40
C GLN A 107 30.86 -5.87 2.71
N LYS A 108 30.65 -4.81 3.50
CA LYS A 108 29.31 -4.27 3.75
C LYS A 108 28.89 -3.46 2.52
N PRO A 109 27.81 -3.82 1.80
CA PRO A 109 27.38 -3.05 0.65
C PRO A 109 26.99 -1.64 1.09
N CYS A 110 27.49 -0.66 0.35
CA CYS A 110 27.25 0.75 0.61
C CYS A 110 25.85 1.14 0.10
N GLY A 111 24.94 1.39 1.03
CA GLY A 111 23.60 1.94 0.75
C GLY A 111 22.61 0.90 0.22
N CYS A 112 21.64 0.50 1.06
CA CYS A 112 20.44 -0.15 0.54
C CYS A 112 19.60 0.90 -0.23
N ALA A 113 19.16 0.62 -1.45
CA ALA A 113 18.35 1.51 -2.29
C ALA A 113 16.91 1.69 -1.79
N SER A 114 16.80 2.29 -0.62
CA SER A 114 15.53 2.78 -0.10
C SER A 114 15.78 4.13 0.58
N VAL A 115 14.75 4.91 0.91
CA VAL A 115 14.87 6.11 1.77
C VAL A 115 15.55 5.80 3.11
N LEU A 116 15.50 4.53 3.51
CA LEU A 116 16.25 3.96 4.61
C LEU A 116 17.80 4.00 4.41
N SER A 117 18.31 4.28 3.21
CA SER A 117 19.75 4.39 2.86
C SER A 117 20.61 5.25 3.79
N ARG A 118 20.00 6.20 4.51
CA ARG A 118 20.69 7.10 5.46
C ARG A 118 20.91 6.49 6.85
N LEU A 119 20.29 5.36 7.16
CA LEU A 119 20.45 4.69 8.45
C LEU A 119 21.68 3.77 8.43
N SER A 120 22.32 3.64 9.59
CA SER A 120 23.36 2.63 9.79
C SER A 120 22.76 1.23 9.78
N TRP A 121 23.58 0.22 9.49
CA TRP A 121 23.18 -1.20 9.55
C TRP A 121 22.56 -1.58 10.90
N GLY A 122 23.12 -1.07 12.01
CA GLY A 122 22.54 -1.26 13.34
C GLY A 122 21.18 -0.58 13.49
N GLY A 123 21.01 0.63 12.94
CA GLY A 123 19.72 1.33 12.90
C GLY A 123 18.66 0.55 12.13
N HIS A 124 19.02 -0.04 10.98
CA HIS A 124 18.12 -0.91 10.23
C HIS A 124 17.67 -2.12 11.03
N LEU A 125 18.60 -2.78 11.72
CA LEU A 125 18.29 -3.95 12.53
C LEU A 125 17.28 -3.59 13.64
N VAL A 126 17.47 -2.46 14.33
CA VAL A 126 16.57 -1.99 15.38
C VAL A 126 15.18 -1.70 14.83
N VAL A 127 15.07 -0.93 13.74
CA VAL A 127 13.78 -0.61 13.11
C VAL A 127 13.06 -1.89 12.68
N ASN A 128 13.79 -2.82 12.06
CA ASN A 128 13.21 -4.08 11.57
C ASN A 128 12.74 -4.98 12.73
N LEU A 129 13.49 -5.03 13.84
CA LEU A 129 13.07 -5.73 15.06
C LEU A 129 11.83 -5.11 15.69
N LEU A 130 11.73 -3.78 15.74
CA LEU A 130 10.53 -3.10 16.24
C LEU A 130 9.30 -3.44 15.39
N LEU A 131 9.44 -3.42 14.07
CA LEU A 131 8.38 -3.80 13.13
C LEU A 131 7.98 -5.27 13.26
N LEU A 132 8.95 -6.15 13.50
CA LEU A 132 8.71 -7.57 13.73
C LEU A 132 7.89 -7.77 15.01
N LEU A 133 8.26 -7.10 16.10
CA LEU A 133 7.51 -7.12 17.36
C LEU A 133 6.10 -6.57 17.19
N LEU A 134 5.93 -5.48 16.44
CA LEU A 134 4.60 -4.93 16.10
C LEU A 134 3.77 -5.93 15.30
N SER A 135 4.37 -6.66 14.37
CA SER A 135 3.69 -7.68 13.57
C SER A 135 3.21 -8.84 14.45
N ILE A 136 4.06 -9.33 15.36
CA ILE A 136 3.73 -10.38 16.32
C ILE A 136 2.62 -9.92 17.27
N LEU A 137 2.71 -8.68 17.77
CA LEU A 137 1.68 -8.10 18.65
C LEU A 137 0.34 -7.96 17.92
N GLY A 138 0.35 -7.46 16.69
CA GLY A 138 -0.86 -7.35 15.86
C GLY A 138 -1.53 -8.71 15.61
N TRP A 139 -0.71 -9.73 15.34
CA TRP A 139 -1.17 -11.11 15.21
C TRP A 139 -1.76 -11.65 16.52
N TYR A 140 -1.07 -11.49 17.65
CA TYR A 140 -1.56 -11.95 18.96
C TYR A 140 -2.89 -11.30 19.38
N LEU A 141 -3.05 -10.00 19.12
CA LEU A 141 -4.29 -9.28 19.41
C LEU A 141 -5.47 -9.66 18.50
N THR A 142 -5.18 -10.18 17.31
CA THR A 142 -6.19 -10.50 16.26
C THR A 142 -6.43 -12.01 16.11
N GLY A 143 -5.52 -12.85 16.59
CA GLY A 143 -5.49 -14.29 16.35
C GLY A 143 -6.56 -15.09 17.10
N PRO A 144 -6.65 -16.41 16.85
CA PRO A 144 -7.67 -17.29 17.44
C PRO A 144 -7.61 -17.39 18.97
N THR A 145 -6.42 -17.15 19.55
CA THR A 145 -6.16 -17.09 20.99
C THR A 145 -6.49 -15.73 21.61
N ALA A 146 -6.90 -14.73 20.80
CA ALA A 146 -7.25 -13.42 21.30
C ALA A 146 -8.53 -13.49 22.16
N PRO A 147 -8.62 -12.70 23.25
CA PRO A 147 -9.83 -12.61 24.08
C PRO A 147 -11.04 -11.98 23.35
N MET A 148 -10.92 -11.69 22.06
CA MET A 148 -11.92 -11.03 21.23
C MET A 148 -12.71 -12.03 20.36
N ALA A 149 -13.26 -13.06 21.00
CA ALA A 149 -14.36 -13.83 20.42
C ALA A 149 -15.67 -13.02 20.55
N GLY A 150 -15.96 -12.19 19.54
CA GLY A 150 -17.32 -11.73 19.27
C GLY A 150 -17.54 -10.23 19.26
N CYS A 151 -17.47 -9.63 18.07
CA CYS A 151 -18.39 -8.54 17.73
C CYS A 151 -18.66 -8.50 16.22
N LYS A 152 -19.87 -8.94 15.82
CA LYS A 152 -20.34 -9.01 14.43
C LYS A 152 -20.78 -7.62 13.93
N ARG A 153 -19.89 -6.66 13.63
CA ARG A 153 -20.38 -5.34 13.12
C ARG A 153 -19.41 -4.49 12.29
N TYR A 154 -18.71 -5.06 11.31
CA TYR A 154 -17.93 -4.25 10.36
C TYR A 154 -18.03 -4.76 8.92
N LYS A 155 -19.26 -5.02 8.45
CA LYS A 155 -19.51 -5.53 7.08
C LYS A 155 -19.86 -4.42 6.07
N LYS A 156 -20.11 -3.18 6.50
CA LYS A 156 -20.74 -2.15 5.62
C LYS A 156 -19.76 -1.15 5.00
N GLN A 157 -18.63 -0.83 5.64
CA GLN A 157 -17.80 0.28 5.19
C GLN A 157 -16.73 -0.09 4.13
N VAL A 158 -16.26 -1.34 4.10
CA VAL A 158 -15.21 -1.77 3.13
C VAL A 158 -15.79 -2.23 1.80
N ILE A 159 -16.96 -2.89 1.81
CA ILE A 159 -17.71 -3.15 0.56
C ILE A 159 -18.08 -1.82 -0.11
N LEU A 160 -18.31 -0.74 0.64
CA LEU A 160 -18.56 0.58 0.07
C LEU A 160 -17.32 1.22 -0.60
N PHE A 161 -16.12 0.87 -0.16
CA PHE A 161 -14.86 1.37 -0.75
C PHE A 161 -14.43 0.56 -1.97
N LEU A 162 -14.65 -0.76 -1.96
CA LEU A 162 -14.41 -1.62 -3.13
C LEU A 162 -15.55 -1.56 -4.16
N ALA A 163 -16.78 -1.27 -3.73
CA ALA A 163 -17.93 -0.98 -4.60
C ALA A 163 -18.07 0.50 -4.94
N ARG A 164 -17.09 1.35 -4.57
CA ARG A 164 -16.85 2.61 -5.26
C ARG A 164 -15.80 2.30 -6.33
N PRO A 165 -16.21 2.06 -7.59
CA PRO A 165 -15.26 2.04 -8.67
C PRO A 165 -14.58 3.39 -8.70
N GLN A 166 -13.47 3.47 -9.43
CA GLN A 166 -12.68 4.67 -9.61
C GLN A 166 -13.38 5.74 -10.49
N VAL A 167 -14.69 5.91 -10.34
CA VAL A 167 -15.59 6.75 -11.15
C VAL A 167 -15.23 8.24 -11.06
N VAL A 168 -14.30 8.64 -10.19
CA VAL A 168 -13.79 10.02 -10.14
C VAL A 168 -12.67 10.28 -11.15
N ARG A 169 -12.03 9.27 -11.75
CA ARG A 169 -11.05 9.49 -12.84
C ARG A 169 -11.70 9.74 -14.20
N ILE A 170 -12.87 9.16 -14.48
CA ILE A 170 -13.58 9.33 -15.75
C ILE A 170 -14.01 10.79 -16.04
N PRO A 171 -14.59 11.58 -15.09
CA PRO A 171 -15.07 12.91 -15.41
C PRO A 171 -13.96 13.92 -15.69
N VAL A 172 -12.75 13.73 -15.15
CA VAL A 172 -11.64 14.67 -15.39
C VAL A 172 -11.11 14.52 -16.82
N TYR A 173 -10.96 13.29 -17.31
CA TYR A 173 -10.50 13.05 -18.69
C TYR A 173 -11.58 13.39 -19.72
N THR A 174 -12.87 13.14 -19.45
CA THR A 174 -13.96 13.52 -20.37
C THR A 174 -14.15 15.04 -20.43
N VAL A 175 -14.08 15.75 -19.31
CA VAL A 175 -14.19 17.24 -19.28
C VAL A 175 -12.98 17.90 -19.97
N MET A 176 -11.77 17.34 -19.85
CA MET A 176 -10.60 17.82 -20.60
C MET A 176 -10.75 17.61 -22.12
N LEU A 177 -11.30 16.48 -22.57
CA LEU A 177 -11.49 16.20 -24.00
C LEU A 177 -12.62 17.02 -24.66
N GLU A 178 -13.70 17.32 -23.92
CA GLU A 178 -14.77 18.20 -24.43
C GLU A 178 -14.31 19.66 -24.59
N ARG A 179 -13.47 20.16 -23.66
CA ARG A 179 -12.89 21.52 -23.74
C ARG A 179 -11.99 21.69 -24.98
N VAL A 180 -11.26 20.65 -25.38
CA VAL A 180 -10.39 20.68 -26.57
C VAL A 180 -11.20 20.61 -27.88
N LYS A 181 -12.34 19.91 -27.92
CA LYS A 181 -13.24 19.89 -29.10
C LYS A 181 -14.03 21.17 -29.30
N LYS A 182 -14.40 21.87 -28.23
CA LYS A 182 -15.21 23.11 -28.29
C LYS A 182 -14.46 24.32 -28.87
N PHE A 183 -13.12 24.25 -28.99
CA PHE A 183 -12.27 25.31 -29.54
C PHE A 183 -11.84 25.07 -31.00
N LYS A 184 -12.58 24.25 -31.76
CA LYS A 184 -12.42 24.20 -33.22
C LYS A 184 -13.79 24.29 -33.90
N MET A 185 -13.98 25.44 -34.58
CA MET A 185 -14.82 25.67 -35.77
C MET A 185 -16.14 26.48 -35.61
N ARG A 186 -16.04 27.72 -36.12
CA ARG A 186 -16.87 28.34 -37.18
C ARG A 186 -18.18 29.09 -36.82
N PHE A 187 -18.05 30.41 -36.94
CA PHE A 187 -18.93 31.43 -37.52
C PHE A 187 -20.21 31.01 -38.28
N ALA A 188 -21.17 31.96 -38.29
CA ALA A 188 -22.46 32.10 -39.00
C ALA A 188 -23.69 31.62 -38.19
N VAL A 189 -24.90 32.23 -38.20
CA VAL A 189 -25.53 33.35 -38.94
C VAL A 189 -26.91 33.61 -38.27
N PHE A 190 -27.27 34.87 -38.00
CA PHE A 190 -28.63 35.45 -37.78
C PHE A 190 -29.57 34.94 -36.64
N PRO A 191 -30.31 35.84 -35.95
CA PRO A 191 -31.40 35.46 -35.04
C PRO A 191 -32.77 35.46 -35.76
N ALA A 192 -33.51 34.34 -35.69
CA ALA A 192 -34.95 34.32 -35.95
C ALA A 192 -35.69 34.37 -34.60
N TRP A 193 -36.47 35.42 -34.37
CA TRP A 193 -37.37 35.55 -33.21
C TRP A 193 -38.81 35.20 -33.65
N PRO A 194 -39.63 34.53 -32.81
CA PRO A 194 -40.96 34.07 -33.20
C PRO A 194 -42.01 35.19 -33.28
N VAL A 195 -42.92 35.05 -34.26
CA VAL A 195 -44.11 35.90 -34.48
C VAL A 195 -45.11 35.73 -33.33
N ARG A 196 -45.69 36.84 -32.87
CA ARG A 196 -46.77 36.88 -31.87
C ARG A 196 -48.11 37.02 -32.60
N ASP A 197 -49.02 36.07 -32.41
CA ASP A 197 -50.40 36.19 -32.88
C ASP A 197 -51.15 37.22 -32.01
N ILE A 198 -51.71 38.26 -32.65
CA ILE A 198 -52.56 39.26 -32.01
C ILE A 198 -54.01 38.98 -32.43
N ASN A 199 -54.84 38.56 -31.49
CA ASN A 199 -56.31 38.52 -31.66
C ASN A 199 -56.87 39.94 -31.48
N TYR A 200 -57.66 40.41 -32.47
CA TYR A 200 -58.56 41.55 -32.33
C TYR A 200 -59.99 41.08 -32.61
N ASP A 201 -60.69 40.68 -31.55
CA ASP A 201 -62.16 40.65 -31.52
C ASP A 201 -62.60 41.77 -30.56
N THR A 202 -62.93 42.93 -31.15
CA THR A 202 -63.91 43.99 -30.77
C THR A 202 -63.47 45.35 -31.30
#